data_AF-A0A7S0D131-F1
#
_entry.id   AF-A0A7S0D131-F1
#
_cell.length_a   1.000
_cell.length_b   1.000
_cell.length_c   1.000
_cell.angle_alpha   90.00
_cell.angle_beta   90.00
_cell.angle_gamma   90.00
#
_symmetry.space_group_name_H-M   'P 1'
#
loop_
_entity.id
_entity.type
_entity.pdbx_description
1 polymer ?
#
loop_
_entity_poly.entity_id
_entity_poly.type
_entity_poly.pdbx_seq_one_letter_code
_entity_poly.pdbx_strand_id
1 'polypeptide(L)'
;TDDDEDAAKSDDEEGDGDATRFLITSRRDVETRKRDDSDSPPDITDVETVRRAGSFGNYGRSDGRMSLEDDEWATSERTWRALSPYLSKYQKKKVWMPFYYDGEAGARLKSAGFERVVHRREDFFQRIRDSGFTRSVDVVIDNPPYTGKGMKEKVLRALVEADVPFCLLLPIGVLHGASIRSILDAKKTQALVPRRCFVFKKGKKEV
;
A
#
# COMPACT_ATOMS: atom_id res chain seq x y z
N THR A 1 5.22 -7.01 -77.59
CA THR A 1 4.21 -7.88 -76.95
C THR A 1 4.64 -8.05 -75.51
N ASP A 2 4.44 -7.07 -74.63
CA ASP A 2 3.32 -6.11 -74.45
C ASP A 2 2.14 -6.75 -73.68
N ASP A 3 1.61 -5.96 -72.74
CA ASP A 3 0.32 -6.03 -72.00
C ASP A 3 0.19 -7.20 -70.98
N ASP A 4 0.06 -7.00 -69.64
CA ASP A 4 -0.95 -6.27 -68.80
C ASP A 4 -2.22 -7.13 -68.54
N GLU A 5 -3.07 -6.99 -67.50
CA GLU A 5 -3.25 -6.14 -66.29
C GLU A 5 -3.96 -7.04 -65.22
N ASP A 6 -4.20 -6.80 -63.91
CA ASP A 6 -3.93 -5.74 -62.92
C ASP A 6 -3.88 -6.39 -61.49
N ALA A 7 -3.83 -5.59 -60.42
CA ALA A 7 -3.78 -5.94 -59.00
C ALA A 7 -5.10 -6.43 -58.34
N ALA A 8 -4.98 -6.95 -57.10
CA ALA A 8 -5.75 -6.46 -55.94
C ALA A 8 -5.11 -6.89 -54.60
N LYS A 9 -5.28 -6.07 -53.55
CA LYS A 9 -4.71 -6.24 -52.21
C LYS A 9 -5.58 -7.10 -51.28
N SER A 10 -4.97 -7.59 -50.20
CA SER A 10 -5.59 -7.60 -48.87
C SER A 10 -4.52 -7.33 -47.80
N ASP A 11 -4.81 -6.40 -46.89
CA ASP A 11 -3.96 -6.02 -45.76
C ASP A 11 -4.67 -6.49 -44.46
N ASP A 12 -4.09 -7.45 -43.72
CA ASP A 12 -4.66 -7.96 -42.46
C ASP A 12 -3.91 -7.41 -41.23
N GLU A 13 -4.45 -6.36 -40.61
CA GLU A 13 -4.00 -5.87 -39.29
C GLU A 13 -4.68 -6.66 -38.16
N GLU A 14 -3.94 -7.52 -37.45
CA GLU A 14 -4.49 -8.26 -36.29
C GLU A 14 -4.55 -7.35 -35.04
N GLY A 15 -5.77 -7.08 -34.57
CA GLY A 15 -6.07 -6.04 -33.57
C GLY A 15 -5.94 -6.46 -32.09
N ASP A 16 -5.70 -5.45 -31.25
CA ASP A 16 -5.63 -5.52 -29.78
C ASP A 16 -6.97 -5.94 -29.12
N GLY A 17 -6.91 -6.55 -27.91
CA GLY A 17 -8.07 -6.56 -27.00
C GLY A 17 -8.45 -7.81 -26.17
N ASP A 18 -7.52 -8.56 -25.53
CA ASP A 18 -7.94 -9.48 -24.45
C ASP A 18 -8.22 -8.74 -23.12
N ALA A 19 -9.41 -8.14 -23.04
CA ALA A 19 -9.93 -7.54 -21.82
C ALA A 19 -10.51 -8.61 -20.89
N THR A 20 -9.65 -9.20 -20.03
CA THR A 20 -10.03 -10.27 -19.09
C THR A 20 -11.24 -9.88 -18.23
N ARG A 21 -12.36 -10.60 -18.42
CA ARG A 21 -13.67 -10.34 -17.81
C ARG A 21 -13.65 -10.35 -16.27
N PHE A 22 -14.08 -9.26 -15.65
CA PHE A 22 -14.61 -9.27 -14.27
C PHE A 22 -16.11 -9.59 -14.27
N LEU A 23 -16.50 -10.79 -13.83
CA LEU A 23 -17.91 -11.10 -13.55
C LEU A 23 -18.32 -10.55 -12.17
N ILE A 24 -19.07 -9.45 -12.18
CA ILE A 24 -19.85 -9.00 -11.01
C ILE A 24 -21.31 -9.42 -11.22
N THR A 25 -21.71 -10.55 -10.63
CA THR A 25 -23.11 -11.01 -10.63
C THR A 25 -23.91 -10.29 -9.55
N SER A 26 -24.56 -9.18 -9.91
CA SER A 26 -25.59 -8.55 -9.08
C SER A 26 -26.94 -8.61 -9.78
N ARG A 27 -27.78 -9.58 -9.42
CA ARG A 27 -29.21 -9.57 -9.77
C ARG A 27 -30.00 -8.86 -8.68
N ARG A 28 -30.52 -7.69 -9.01
CA ARG A 28 -31.81 -7.19 -8.55
C ARG A 28 -32.30 -6.13 -9.54
N ASP A 29 -33.55 -6.25 -9.91
CA ASP A 29 -34.11 -5.61 -11.09
C ASP A 29 -34.34 -4.11 -10.86
N VAL A 30 -34.11 -3.31 -11.90
CA VAL A 30 -34.37 -1.86 -11.91
C VAL A 30 -35.07 -1.53 -13.21
N GLU A 31 -36.37 -1.21 -13.13
CA GLU A 31 -37.15 -0.76 -14.28
C GLU A 31 -36.60 0.57 -14.83
N THR A 32 -36.42 0.63 -16.15
CA THR A 32 -35.95 1.84 -16.83
C THR A 32 -37.10 2.84 -17.00
N ARG A 33 -37.19 3.82 -16.08
CA ARG A 33 -37.95 5.04 -16.33
C ARG A 33 -37.16 5.96 -17.27
N LYS A 34 -37.86 6.62 -18.20
CA LYS A 34 -37.29 7.69 -19.03
C LYS A 34 -36.90 8.88 -18.14
N ARG A 35 -35.94 9.68 -18.61
CA ARG A 35 -35.60 10.98 -18.02
C ARG A 35 -36.35 12.06 -18.80
N ASP A 36 -36.92 13.03 -18.09
CA ASP A 36 -37.37 14.29 -18.64
C ASP A 36 -36.38 15.37 -18.17
N ASP A 37 -35.84 16.16 -19.09
CA ASP A 37 -34.72 17.10 -18.82
C ASP A 37 -35.20 18.43 -18.19
N SER A 38 -35.87 18.36 -17.04
CA SER A 38 -36.45 19.52 -16.35
C SER A 38 -36.33 19.50 -14.82
N ASP A 39 -35.20 19.00 -14.29
CA ASP A 39 -34.91 19.02 -12.86
C ASP A 39 -33.54 19.68 -12.60
N SER A 40 -33.55 20.75 -11.79
CA SER A 40 -32.32 21.47 -11.40
C SER A 40 -31.67 20.75 -10.20
N PRO A 41 -30.33 20.73 -10.09
CA PRO A 41 -29.69 20.06 -8.95
C PRO A 41 -30.17 20.68 -7.63
N PRO A 42 -30.62 19.87 -6.65
CA PRO A 42 -31.10 20.38 -5.37
C PRO A 42 -29.95 21.01 -4.57
N ASP A 43 -30.28 22.05 -3.79
CA ASP A 43 -29.31 22.74 -2.95
C ASP A 43 -28.75 21.82 -1.86
N ILE A 44 -27.43 21.66 -1.83
CA ILE A 44 -26.73 20.73 -0.92
C ILE A 44 -26.23 21.50 0.31
N THR A 45 -27.17 22.07 1.07
CA THR A 45 -26.89 22.85 2.29
C THR A 45 -26.92 22.01 3.56
N ASP A 46 -27.77 20.97 3.65
CA ASP A 46 -27.96 20.13 4.84
C ASP A 46 -27.39 18.70 4.72
N VAL A 47 -26.07 18.57 4.56
CA VAL A 47 -25.38 17.27 4.78
C VAL A 47 -24.94 17.17 6.24
N GLU A 48 -25.75 16.49 7.06
CA GLU A 48 -25.49 16.30 8.49
C GLU A 48 -24.08 15.73 8.73
N THR A 49 -23.21 16.53 9.34
CA THR A 49 -21.77 16.25 9.37
C THR A 49 -21.40 15.32 10.53
N VAL A 50 -21.74 14.04 10.38
CA VAL A 50 -21.48 12.99 11.39
C VAL A 50 -20.03 13.02 11.87
N ARG A 51 -19.83 13.32 13.17
CA ARG A 51 -18.50 13.32 13.80
C ARG A 51 -17.85 11.95 13.62
N ARG A 52 -16.60 11.92 13.12
CA ARG A 52 -15.81 10.68 12.98
C ARG A 52 -15.52 10.05 14.34
N ALA A 53 -16.40 9.13 14.76
CA ALA A 53 -16.19 8.26 15.91
C ALA A 53 -15.20 7.13 15.58
N GLY A 54 -13.95 7.50 15.27
CA GLY A 54 -12.88 6.55 14.95
C GLY A 54 -11.54 7.25 14.76
N SER A 55 -10.54 6.84 15.55
CA SER A 55 -9.17 7.39 15.49
C SER A 55 -8.36 6.76 14.35
N PHE A 56 -8.87 6.93 13.12
CA PHE A 56 -8.01 6.92 11.95
C PHE A 56 -7.40 8.31 11.86
N GLY A 57 -6.08 8.42 12.07
CA GLY A 57 -5.34 9.68 12.02
C GLY A 57 -5.43 10.37 10.65
N ASN A 58 -4.76 11.52 10.48
CA ASN A 58 -4.87 12.38 9.29
C ASN A 58 -4.30 11.78 7.98
N TYR A 59 -4.03 10.47 7.94
CA TYR A 59 -3.53 9.72 6.80
C TYR A 59 -4.29 10.04 5.50
N GLY A 60 -3.57 10.59 4.53
CA GLY A 60 -4.12 11.02 3.24
C GLY A 60 -4.25 12.54 3.08
N ARG A 61 -4.09 13.33 4.14
CA ARG A 61 -3.99 14.80 3.99
C ARG A 61 -2.70 15.20 3.26
N SER A 62 -2.85 16.00 2.21
CA SER A 62 -1.76 16.68 1.50
C SER A 62 -1.41 18.06 2.09
N ASP A 63 -2.19 18.56 3.06
CA ASP A 63 -1.99 19.88 3.70
C ASP A 63 -0.77 19.97 4.64
N GLY A 64 -0.06 18.87 4.85
CA GLY A 64 1.13 18.79 5.69
C GLY A 64 0.87 18.78 7.19
N ARG A 65 -0.39 18.80 7.65
CA ARG A 65 -0.77 18.84 9.07
C ARG A 65 -0.98 17.44 9.67
N MET A 66 0.09 16.65 9.64
CA MET A 66 0.30 15.46 10.48
C MET A 66 1.18 15.88 11.66
N SER A 67 0.83 15.53 12.90
CA SER A 67 1.66 15.85 14.07
C SER A 67 2.66 14.71 14.35
N LEU A 68 3.74 14.97 15.09
CA LEU A 68 4.66 13.90 15.51
C LEU A 68 3.95 12.79 16.31
N GLU A 69 2.80 13.11 16.91
CA GLU A 69 1.96 12.15 17.61
C GLU A 69 1.26 11.16 16.66
N ASP A 70 1.14 11.43 15.36
CA ASP A 70 0.53 10.54 14.37
C ASP A 70 1.45 9.35 13.98
N ASP A 71 2.73 9.40 14.32
CA ASP A 71 3.72 8.33 14.06
C ASP A 71 4.00 7.43 15.28
N GLU A 72 3.60 7.84 16.49
CA GLU A 72 3.85 7.09 17.74
C GLU A 72 2.87 5.92 17.95
N TRP A 73 2.84 4.97 17.01
CA TRP A 73 1.93 3.82 17.02
C TRP A 73 2.65 2.50 16.80
N ALA A 74 2.58 1.62 17.81
CA ALA A 74 2.98 0.24 17.69
C ALA A 74 1.91 -0.56 16.92
N THR A 75 2.32 -1.29 15.88
CA THR A 75 1.50 -2.32 15.25
C THR A 75 1.38 -3.53 16.19
N SER A 76 0.15 -3.94 16.49
CA SER A 76 -0.08 -5.00 17.47
C SER A 76 0.23 -6.40 16.94
N GLU A 77 0.52 -7.33 17.85
CA GLU A 77 0.72 -8.75 17.56
C GLU A 77 -0.48 -9.37 16.82
N ARG A 78 -1.70 -8.89 17.10
CA ARG A 78 -2.93 -9.29 16.40
C ARG A 78 -2.88 -8.95 14.91
N THR A 79 -2.38 -7.77 14.56
CA THR A 79 -2.18 -7.35 13.17
C THR A 79 -1.11 -8.20 12.48
N TRP A 80 0.04 -8.41 13.13
CA TRP A 80 1.09 -9.26 12.58
C TRP A 80 0.62 -10.71 12.37
N ARG A 81 -0.15 -11.28 13.31
CA ARG A 81 -0.79 -12.60 13.16
C ARG A 81 -1.79 -12.65 12.01
N ALA A 82 -2.60 -11.61 11.81
CA ALA A 82 -3.54 -11.54 10.70
C ALA A 82 -2.85 -11.45 9.32
N LEU A 83 -1.65 -10.84 9.26
CA LEU A 83 -0.85 -10.72 8.04
C LEU A 83 0.04 -11.94 7.77
N SER A 84 0.46 -12.66 8.82
CA SER A 84 1.42 -13.78 8.75
C SER A 84 1.10 -14.86 7.70
N PRO A 85 -0.16 -15.31 7.48
CA PRO A 85 -0.48 -16.28 6.42
C PRO A 85 -0.08 -15.80 5.01
N TYR A 86 -0.33 -14.53 4.70
CA TYR A 86 0.01 -13.90 3.41
C TYR A 86 1.51 -13.63 3.26
N LEU A 87 2.25 -13.63 4.37
CA LEU A 87 3.69 -13.40 4.45
C LEU A 87 4.48 -14.69 4.77
N SER A 88 3.83 -15.85 4.72
CA SER A 88 4.36 -17.17 5.09
C SER A 88 5.71 -17.51 4.45
N LYS A 89 5.92 -17.15 3.18
CA LYS A 89 7.21 -17.29 2.46
C LYS A 89 8.40 -16.60 3.13
N TYR A 90 8.16 -15.68 4.07
CA TYR A 90 9.19 -14.94 4.82
C TYR A 90 9.38 -15.40 6.27
N GLN A 91 8.59 -16.34 6.79
CA GLN A 91 8.65 -16.75 8.21
C GLN A 91 10.04 -17.29 8.63
N LYS A 92 10.71 -18.06 7.74
CA LYS A 92 12.06 -18.61 7.96
C LYS A 92 13.19 -17.70 7.45
N LYS A 93 12.84 -16.55 6.88
CA LYS A 93 13.77 -15.60 6.28
C LYS A 93 14.24 -14.57 7.30
N LYS A 94 15.41 -13.97 7.09
CA LYS A 94 15.97 -12.95 7.98
C LYS A 94 15.28 -11.61 7.71
N VAL A 95 14.19 -11.37 8.42
CA VAL A 95 13.42 -10.14 8.37
C VAL A 95 14.13 -9.02 9.11
N TRP A 96 14.13 -7.81 8.55
CA TRP A 96 14.55 -6.58 9.24
C TRP A 96 13.34 -5.70 9.57
N MET A 97 13.29 -5.20 10.81
CA MET A 97 12.34 -4.21 11.30
C MET A 97 13.12 -2.96 11.74
N PRO A 98 13.44 -2.02 10.82
CA PRO A 98 14.21 -0.81 11.14
C PRO A 98 13.53 0.19 12.08
N PHE A 99 12.20 0.24 12.17
CA PHE A 99 11.50 1.35 12.82
C PHE A 99 11.24 1.05 14.29
N TYR A 100 12.19 1.48 15.13
CA TYR A 100 12.30 1.03 16.53
C TYR A 100 11.08 1.35 17.41
N TYR A 101 10.53 2.57 17.35
CA TYR A 101 9.49 3.11 18.24
C TYR A 101 9.63 2.67 19.72
N ASP A 102 8.86 1.66 20.15
CA ASP A 102 8.82 1.20 21.54
C ASP A 102 9.81 0.08 21.87
N GLY A 103 10.47 -0.50 20.86
CA GLY A 103 11.46 -1.57 20.92
C GLY A 103 10.90 -2.99 20.79
N GLU A 104 9.58 -3.14 20.71
CA GLU A 104 8.88 -4.43 20.87
C GLU A 104 8.28 -4.98 19.56
N ALA A 105 8.36 -4.24 18.45
CA ALA A 105 7.82 -4.69 17.16
C ALA A 105 8.44 -6.03 16.71
N GLY A 106 9.75 -6.19 16.90
CA GLY A 106 10.47 -7.44 16.64
C GLY A 106 10.04 -8.62 17.50
N ALA A 107 9.57 -8.40 18.73
CA ALA A 107 9.01 -9.45 19.58
C ALA A 107 7.62 -9.86 19.09
N ARG A 108 6.76 -8.88 18.75
CA ARG A 108 5.41 -9.11 18.22
C ARG A 108 5.42 -9.87 16.89
N LEU A 109 6.38 -9.56 16.00
CA LEU A 109 6.52 -10.29 14.74
C LEU A 109 7.01 -11.74 14.96
N LYS A 110 7.91 -11.98 15.93
CA LYS A 110 8.27 -13.35 16.35
C LYS A 110 7.07 -14.13 16.87
N SER A 111 6.24 -13.51 17.74
CA SER A 111 4.98 -14.09 18.24
C SER A 111 3.90 -14.29 17.16
N ALA A 112 4.12 -13.78 15.94
CA ALA A 112 3.32 -14.05 14.74
C ALA A 112 3.93 -15.12 13.80
N GLY A 113 5.01 -15.79 14.20
CA GLY A 113 5.58 -16.94 13.49
C GLY A 113 6.85 -16.67 12.67
N PHE A 114 7.51 -15.52 12.85
CA PHE A 114 8.75 -15.20 12.12
C PHE A 114 9.99 -15.55 12.95
N GLU A 115 10.82 -16.47 12.47
CA GLU A 115 11.93 -17.06 13.22
C GLU A 115 13.11 -16.08 13.39
N ARG A 116 13.51 -15.39 12.30
CA ARG A 116 14.82 -14.70 12.19
C ARG A 116 14.70 -13.18 12.10
N VAL A 117 13.96 -12.57 13.03
CA VAL A 117 13.73 -11.09 13.04
C VAL A 117 14.89 -10.30 13.65
N VAL A 118 15.40 -9.34 12.90
CA VAL A 118 16.36 -8.30 13.31
C VAL A 118 15.59 -7.00 13.61
N HIS A 119 15.56 -6.59 14.87
CA HIS A 119 14.98 -5.32 15.32
C HIS A 119 15.94 -4.69 16.34
N ARG A 120 16.38 -3.47 16.09
CA ARG A 120 17.43 -2.77 16.87
C ARG A 120 17.24 -1.26 16.80
N ARG A 121 17.78 -0.54 17.78
CA ARG A 121 17.80 0.93 17.80
C ARG A 121 18.95 1.47 16.93
N GLU A 122 18.82 1.27 15.62
CA GLU A 122 19.76 1.72 14.58
C GLU A 122 19.04 2.76 13.69
N ASP A 123 19.74 3.77 13.14
CA ASP A 123 19.12 4.71 12.21
C ASP A 123 18.91 4.06 10.83
N PHE A 124 17.69 4.13 10.30
CA PHE A 124 17.33 3.51 9.02
C PHE A 124 18.15 4.07 7.84
N PHE A 125 18.31 5.39 7.75
CA PHE A 125 18.96 6.04 6.60
C PHE A 125 20.49 5.90 6.60
N GLN A 126 21.10 5.66 7.77
CA GLN A 126 22.47 5.19 7.90
C GLN A 126 22.57 3.70 7.55
N ARG A 127 21.70 2.86 8.13
CA ARG A 127 21.82 1.39 8.03
C ARG A 127 21.48 0.83 6.66
N ILE A 128 20.57 1.44 5.91
CA ILE A 128 20.24 1.05 4.52
C ILE A 128 21.44 1.26 3.56
N ARG A 129 22.43 2.09 3.93
CA ARG A 129 23.65 2.33 3.13
C ARG A 129 24.77 1.32 3.40
N ASP A 130 24.67 0.55 4.49
CA ASP A 130 25.58 -0.55 4.77
C ASP A 130 25.24 -1.74 3.86
N SER A 131 25.88 -1.77 2.68
CA SER A 131 25.63 -2.83 1.70
C SER A 131 26.02 -4.24 2.18
N GLY A 132 26.89 -4.34 3.19
CA GLY A 132 27.20 -5.62 3.84
C GLY A 132 26.03 -6.10 4.69
N PHE A 133 25.38 -5.19 5.41
CA PHE A 133 24.15 -5.48 6.14
C PHE A 133 22.94 -5.72 5.24
N THR A 134 22.70 -4.92 4.20
CA THR A 134 21.51 -5.11 3.34
C THR A 134 21.54 -6.44 2.59
N ARG A 135 22.70 -6.83 2.03
CA ARG A 135 22.90 -8.18 1.47
C ARG A 135 22.79 -9.32 2.51
N SER A 136 22.77 -9.00 3.80
CA SER A 136 22.63 -9.99 4.87
C SER A 136 21.18 -10.23 5.31
N VAL A 137 20.20 -9.44 4.85
CA VAL A 137 18.76 -9.57 5.18
C VAL A 137 17.98 -10.02 3.95
N ASP A 138 16.90 -10.77 4.16
CA ASP A 138 16.07 -11.31 3.08
C ASP A 138 14.92 -10.37 2.68
N VAL A 139 14.41 -9.57 3.63
CA VAL A 139 13.21 -8.72 3.47
C VAL A 139 13.09 -7.70 4.62
N VAL A 140 12.49 -6.54 4.37
CA VAL A 140 11.97 -5.62 5.41
C VAL A 140 10.47 -5.84 5.61
N ILE A 141 9.99 -6.03 6.84
CA ILE A 141 8.55 -6.13 7.15
C ILE A 141 8.27 -5.24 8.36
N ASP A 142 7.63 -4.07 8.17
CA ASP A 142 7.53 -3.08 9.25
C ASP A 142 6.41 -2.04 9.07
N ASN A 143 6.22 -1.19 10.07
CA ASN A 143 5.32 -0.03 10.08
C ASN A 143 6.13 1.29 10.22
N PRO A 144 6.59 1.89 9.11
CA PRO A 144 7.37 3.12 9.14
C PRO A 144 6.65 4.33 9.76
N PRO A 145 7.40 5.30 10.30
CA PRO A 145 6.92 6.66 10.49
C PRO A 145 6.59 7.31 9.14
N TYR A 146 5.48 8.05 9.07
CA TYR A 146 4.98 8.66 7.84
C TYR A 146 4.77 10.18 7.93
N THR A 147 4.94 10.75 9.12
CA THR A 147 4.88 12.19 9.36
C THR A 147 6.13 12.89 8.85
N GLY A 148 5.95 14.15 8.43
CA GLY A 148 7.01 14.95 7.82
C GLY A 148 7.03 14.88 6.29
N LYS A 149 7.34 16.02 5.66
CA LYS A 149 7.27 16.20 4.21
C LYS A 149 8.22 15.24 3.48
N GLY A 150 7.65 14.26 2.78
CA GLY A 150 8.39 13.30 1.96
C GLY A 150 8.93 12.07 2.68
N MET A 151 8.55 11.77 3.92
CA MET A 151 9.15 10.66 4.69
C MET A 151 8.91 9.29 4.02
N LYS A 152 7.66 8.96 3.69
CA LYS A 152 7.29 7.73 2.97
C LYS A 152 8.02 7.59 1.62
N GLU A 153 8.16 8.69 0.86
CA GLU A 153 8.92 8.69 -0.39
C GLU A 153 10.41 8.39 -0.18
N LYS A 154 11.04 8.95 0.87
CA LYS A 154 12.45 8.68 1.22
C LYS A 154 12.67 7.24 1.64
N VAL A 155 11.78 6.67 2.45
CA VAL A 155 11.86 5.26 2.88
C VAL A 155 11.75 4.31 1.70
N LEU A 156 10.76 4.53 0.82
CA LEU A 156 10.56 3.67 -0.36
C LEU A 156 11.71 3.79 -1.37
N ARG A 157 12.23 5.01 -1.62
CA ARG A 157 13.41 5.21 -2.46
C ARG A 157 14.63 4.46 -1.92
N ALA A 158 14.94 4.63 -0.63
CA ALA A 158 16.11 3.98 -0.04
C ALA A 158 16.03 2.42 -0.07
N LEU A 159 14.84 1.84 0.00
CA LEU A 159 14.65 0.38 -0.14
C LEU A 159 14.81 -0.10 -1.59
N VAL A 160 14.26 0.65 -2.56
CA VAL A 160 14.38 0.33 -4.00
C VAL A 160 15.82 0.54 -4.50
N GLU A 161 16.47 1.63 -4.08
CA GLU A 161 17.86 1.96 -4.44
C GLU A 161 18.88 0.97 -3.84
N ALA A 162 18.53 0.30 -2.73
CA ALA A 162 19.35 -0.74 -2.10
C ALA A 162 18.99 -2.18 -2.53
N ASP A 163 18.03 -2.36 -3.45
CA ASP A 163 17.47 -3.64 -3.91
C ASP A 163 17.03 -4.57 -2.76
N VAL A 164 16.40 -4.00 -1.72
CA VAL A 164 15.91 -4.76 -0.55
C VAL A 164 14.39 -5.01 -0.68
N PRO A 165 13.94 -6.27 -0.79
CA PRO A 165 12.50 -6.59 -0.82
C PRO A 165 11.79 -6.11 0.46
N PHE A 166 10.55 -5.62 0.36
CA PHE A 166 9.81 -5.10 1.51
C PHE A 166 8.31 -5.37 1.52
N CYS A 167 7.73 -5.31 2.72
CA CYS A 167 6.29 -5.20 2.98
C CYS A 167 6.08 -4.13 4.07
N LEU A 168 5.43 -3.02 3.74
CA LEU A 168 5.24 -1.89 4.65
C LEU A 168 3.76 -1.54 4.82
N LEU A 169 3.33 -1.18 6.03
CA LEU A 169 1.95 -0.82 6.35
C LEU A 169 1.56 0.61 5.92
N LEU A 170 1.63 0.86 4.61
CA LEU A 170 1.27 2.14 3.99
C LEU A 170 -0.25 2.41 4.07
N PRO A 171 -0.69 3.65 4.37
CA PRO A 171 -2.09 4.04 4.23
C PRO A 171 -2.57 3.89 2.78
N ILE A 172 -3.78 3.37 2.56
CA ILE A 172 -4.30 3.03 1.22
C ILE A 172 -4.30 4.21 0.23
N GLY A 173 -4.51 5.44 0.73
CA GLY A 173 -4.45 6.67 -0.08
C GLY A 173 -3.05 7.00 -0.63
N VAL A 174 -1.98 6.36 -0.13
CA VAL A 174 -0.61 6.54 -0.63
C VAL A 174 -0.38 5.77 -1.94
N LEU A 175 -1.03 4.60 -2.10
CA LEU A 175 -0.74 3.67 -3.21
C LEU A 175 -0.96 4.28 -4.61
N HIS A 176 -1.92 5.19 -4.76
CA HIS A 176 -2.22 5.85 -6.03
C HIS A 176 -1.47 7.18 -6.22
N GLY A 177 -0.68 7.64 -5.25
CA GLY A 177 0.02 8.92 -5.31
C GLY A 177 1.09 8.98 -6.40
N ALA A 178 1.14 10.07 -7.17
CA ALA A 178 2.03 10.20 -8.33
C ALA A 178 3.52 9.94 -8.00
N SER A 179 3.99 10.45 -6.85
CA SER A 179 5.35 10.22 -6.34
C SER A 179 5.66 8.75 -6.02
N ILE A 180 4.65 7.93 -5.75
CA ILE A 180 4.79 6.51 -5.43
C ILE A 180 4.83 5.68 -6.72
N ARG A 181 4.00 6.04 -7.71
CA ARG A 181 4.03 5.46 -9.06
C ARG A 181 5.35 5.70 -9.82
N SER A 182 6.18 6.67 -9.38
CA SER A 182 7.54 6.93 -9.89
C SER A 182 8.66 6.42 -8.96
N ILE A 183 8.33 5.60 -7.97
CA ILE A 183 9.28 4.85 -7.12
C ILE A 183 9.05 3.34 -7.29
N LEU A 184 7.79 2.91 -7.40
CA LEU A 184 7.41 1.50 -7.40
C LEU A 184 7.09 0.99 -8.81
N ASP A 185 7.76 -0.10 -9.20
CA ASP A 185 7.39 -0.89 -10.37
C ASP A 185 6.08 -1.64 -10.11
N ALA A 186 5.02 -1.26 -10.82
CA ALA A 186 3.70 -1.86 -10.69
C ALA A 186 3.69 -3.38 -11.02
N LYS A 187 4.61 -3.87 -11.86
CA LYS A 187 4.73 -5.30 -12.18
C LYS A 187 5.38 -6.12 -11.06
N LYS A 188 6.04 -5.46 -10.10
CA LYS A 188 6.71 -6.08 -8.93
C LYS A 188 6.02 -5.78 -7.59
N THR A 189 5.00 -4.93 -7.59
CA THR A 189 4.34 -4.42 -6.37
C THR A 189 3.02 -5.13 -6.12
N GLN A 190 2.85 -5.68 -4.92
CA GLN A 190 1.59 -6.28 -4.45
C GLN A 190 1.02 -5.48 -3.27
N ALA A 191 -0.27 -5.17 -3.31
CA ALA A 191 -0.98 -4.59 -2.17
C ALA A 191 -1.74 -5.68 -1.40
N LEU A 192 -1.66 -5.65 -0.06
CA LEU A 192 -2.53 -6.40 0.84
C LEU A 192 -3.46 -5.40 1.53
N VAL A 193 -4.78 -5.61 1.43
CA VAL A 193 -5.79 -4.70 2.00
C VAL A 193 -6.56 -5.44 3.11
N PRO A 194 -6.05 -5.44 4.36
CA PRO A 194 -6.74 -6.07 5.48
C PRO A 194 -7.97 -5.27 5.92
N ARG A 195 -9.00 -5.96 6.43
CA ARG A 195 -10.24 -5.33 6.94
C ARG A 195 -10.00 -4.29 8.05
N ARG A 196 -8.95 -4.49 8.86
CA ARG A 196 -8.43 -3.54 9.86
C ARG A 196 -6.98 -3.92 10.20
N CYS A 197 -6.10 -2.94 10.31
CA CYS A 197 -4.87 -3.04 11.10
C CYS A 197 -5.15 -2.46 12.48
N PHE A 198 -4.81 -3.20 13.53
CA PHE A 198 -4.90 -2.78 14.92
C PHE A 198 -3.57 -2.21 15.42
N VAL A 199 -3.64 -1.10 16.16
CA VAL A 199 -2.48 -0.33 16.63
C VAL A 199 -2.70 0.20 18.06
N PHE A 200 -1.62 0.56 18.76
CA PHE A 200 -1.70 1.29 20.03
C PHE A 200 -0.53 2.24 20.24
N LYS A 201 -0.75 3.31 21.01
CA LYS A 201 0.33 4.11 21.59
C LYS A 201 0.87 3.42 22.84
N LYS A 202 2.17 3.58 23.15
CA LYS A 202 2.80 2.97 24.33
C LYS A 202 2.01 3.27 25.62
N GLY A 203 1.61 2.23 26.33
CA GLY A 203 0.81 2.32 27.56
C GLY A 203 -0.69 2.64 27.37
N LYS A 204 -1.22 2.62 26.13
CA LYS A 204 -2.66 2.82 25.85
C LYS A 204 -3.29 1.57 25.21
N LYS A 205 -4.62 1.56 25.09
CA LYS A 205 -5.40 0.44 24.52
C LYS A 205 -5.22 0.32 23.00
N GLU A 206 -5.43 -0.90 22.49
CA GLU A 206 -5.57 -1.21 21.06
C GLU A 206 -6.83 -0.55 20.47
N VAL A 207 -6.75 -0.11 19.19
CA VAL A 207 -7.85 0.43 18.37
C VAL A 207 -7.96 -0.28 17.01
#